data_AF-A0A8H4WFX5-F1
#
_entry.id   AF-A0A8H4WFX5-F1
#
_cell.length_a   1.000
_cell.length_b   1.000
_cell.length_c   1.000
_cell.angle_alpha   90.00
_cell.angle_beta   90.00
_cell.angle_gamma   90.00
#
_symmetry.space_group_name_H-M   'P 1'
#
loop_
_entity.id
_entity.type
_entity.pdbx_description
1 polymer ?
#
loop_
_entity_poly.entity_id
_entity_poly.type
_entity_poly.pdbx_seq_one_letter_code
_entity_poly.pdbx_strand_id
1 'polypeptide(L)'
;MSAFLASSRGNSFGVATLSLGNWISATGEHIVWNREEHGLHGKELWEPTEQNLNIARKLAAIVKSLGMRIACTQPLRKIEGIKDPVERQATLDLVAKRFPFMRAFDTDLVFMCANIRTDNGVTSDLKTVARDLAELGDMAAAYSKADGGRMLKIGYEGLS
;
A
#
# COMPACT_ATOMS: atom_id res chain seq x y z
N MET A 1 21.51 12.23 38.00
CA MET A 1 21.41 10.77 37.74
C MET A 1 20.29 10.56 36.75
N SER A 2 20.63 10.06 35.56
CA SER A 2 19.71 9.71 34.49
C SER A 2 18.92 8.46 34.89
N ALA A 3 17.59 8.55 34.92
CA ALA A 3 16.74 7.37 34.99
C ALA A 3 16.32 7.01 33.56
N PHE A 4 16.94 5.93 33.09
CA PHE A 4 16.59 5.20 31.87
C PHE A 4 15.12 4.76 31.96
N LEU A 5 14.21 5.44 31.27
CA LEU A 5 12.88 4.89 31.00
C LEU A 5 13.00 3.99 29.77
N ALA A 6 13.25 2.71 30.03
CA ALA A 6 13.01 1.65 29.06
C ALA A 6 11.52 1.67 28.71
N SER A 7 11.17 2.31 27.59
CA SER A 7 9.86 2.15 26.96
C SER A 7 9.76 0.71 26.47
N SER A 8 9.02 -0.12 27.21
CA SER A 8 8.50 -1.38 26.70
C SER A 8 7.65 -1.06 25.48
N ARG A 9 8.13 -1.38 24.27
CA ARG A 9 7.40 -1.16 23.02
C ARG A 9 6.13 -2.01 23.05
N GLY A 10 5.01 -1.42 23.50
CA GLY A 10 3.70 -2.04 23.41
C GLY A 10 3.32 -2.26 21.95
N ASN A 11 2.66 -3.37 21.65
CA ASN A 11 2.07 -3.62 20.33
C ASN A 11 1.10 -2.48 19.99
N SER A 12 1.17 -1.98 18.76
CA SER A 12 0.14 -1.07 18.24
C SER A 12 -1.08 -1.89 17.82
N PHE A 13 -2.27 -1.48 18.25
CA PHE A 13 -3.53 -2.02 17.73
C PHE A 13 -4.03 -1.13 16.58
N GLY A 14 -4.55 -1.74 15.53
CA GLY A 14 -5.12 -1.05 14.38
C GLY A 14 -6.40 -1.73 13.93
N VAL A 15 -7.34 -0.94 13.41
CA VAL A 15 -8.56 -1.45 12.79
C VAL A 15 -8.44 -1.19 11.29
N ALA A 16 -8.62 -2.23 10.47
CA ALA A 16 -8.72 -2.05 9.03
C ALA A 16 -9.97 -1.22 8.74
N THR A 17 -9.83 -0.17 7.94
CA THR A 17 -10.94 0.75 7.66
C THR A 17 -12.17 0.07 7.05
N LEU A 18 -11.98 -1.07 6.38
CA LEU A 18 -13.06 -1.91 5.88
C LEU A 18 -14.05 -2.33 6.99
N SER A 19 -13.56 -2.56 8.21
CA SER A 19 -14.36 -2.97 9.36
C SER A 19 -15.22 -1.83 9.95
N LEU A 20 -14.99 -0.58 9.54
CA LEU A 20 -15.72 0.61 10.02
C LEU A 20 -16.88 1.02 9.09
N GLY A 21 -17.13 0.26 8.02
CA GLY A 21 -18.11 0.62 6.99
C GLY A 21 -17.68 1.87 6.20
N ASN A 22 -18.63 2.49 5.49
CA ASN A 22 -18.36 3.51 4.46
C ASN A 22 -17.88 4.87 4.97
N TRP A 23 -17.61 5.02 6.26
CA TRP A 23 -17.42 6.34 6.89
C TRP A 23 -15.96 6.81 6.88
N ILE A 24 -14.99 5.90 6.90
CA ILE A 24 -13.56 6.21 6.77
C ILE A 24 -12.90 5.03 6.06
N SER A 25 -12.74 5.05 4.74
CA SER A 25 -12.00 4.04 3.97
C SER A 25 -10.70 4.63 3.40
N ALA A 26 -9.57 4.36 4.06
CA ALA A 26 -8.23 4.61 3.50
C ALA A 26 -7.74 3.40 2.66
N THR A 27 -8.58 2.38 2.51
CA THR A 27 -8.36 1.20 1.68
C THR A 27 -8.74 1.50 0.24
N GLY A 28 -7.82 1.21 -0.70
CA GLY A 28 -7.99 1.52 -2.12
C GLY A 28 -9.22 0.89 -2.79
N GLU A 29 -9.84 -0.12 -2.17
CA GLU A 29 -11.08 -0.75 -2.67
C GLU A 29 -12.36 0.00 -2.27
N HIS A 30 -12.30 0.86 -1.23
CA HIS A 30 -13.49 1.51 -0.65
C HIS A 30 -13.46 3.05 -0.70
N ILE A 31 -12.44 3.67 -1.30
CA ILE A 31 -12.60 5.01 -1.92
C ILE A 31 -13.52 4.91 -3.17
N VAL A 32 -14.13 3.75 -3.40
CA VAL A 32 -15.35 3.57 -4.18
C VAL A 32 -16.57 3.82 -3.28
N TRP A 33 -16.62 4.97 -2.62
CA TRP A 33 -17.89 5.51 -2.13
C TRP A 33 -18.16 6.81 -2.88
N ASN A 34 -19.08 6.67 -3.84
CA ASN A 34 -19.78 7.74 -4.56
C ASN A 34 -19.09 8.39 -5.77
N ARG A 35 -18.71 7.62 -6.82
CA ARG A 35 -18.08 8.22 -8.03
C ARG A 35 -18.50 7.69 -9.40
N GLU A 36 -19.35 6.67 -9.54
CA GLU A 36 -20.02 6.45 -10.84
C GLU A 36 -20.88 7.67 -11.23
N GLU A 37 -21.46 8.38 -10.25
CA GLU A 37 -22.12 9.68 -10.48
C GLU A 37 -21.17 10.82 -10.91
N HIS A 38 -19.85 10.62 -10.84
CA HIS A 38 -18.82 11.63 -11.15
C HIS A 38 -17.73 11.15 -12.13
N GLY A 39 -17.87 9.98 -12.76
CA GLY A 39 -17.04 9.54 -13.88
C GLY A 39 -15.57 9.21 -13.59
N LEU A 40 -15.21 8.81 -12.37
CA LEU A 40 -13.82 8.48 -12.01
C LEU A 40 -13.62 6.96 -11.84
N HIS A 41 -12.79 6.37 -12.71
CA HIS A 41 -12.55 4.93 -12.75
C HIS A 41 -11.50 4.50 -11.71
N GLY A 42 -11.73 3.37 -11.03
CA GLY A 42 -10.92 2.92 -9.87
C GLY A 42 -9.42 2.70 -10.12
N LYS A 43 -8.97 2.63 -11.39
CA LYS A 43 -7.54 2.54 -11.74
C LYS A 43 -6.77 3.84 -11.51
N GLU A 44 -7.47 4.97 -11.43
CA GLU A 44 -6.87 6.32 -11.31
C GLU A 44 -6.65 6.77 -9.86
N LEU A 45 -7.16 6.00 -8.88
CA LEU A 45 -7.15 6.38 -7.46
C LEU A 45 -5.75 6.55 -6.87
N TRP A 46 -4.75 5.92 -7.48
CA TRP A 46 -3.36 5.94 -7.02
C TRP A 46 -2.44 6.64 -8.01
N GLU A 47 -2.99 7.45 -8.93
CA GLU A 47 -2.15 8.35 -9.70
C GLU A 47 -1.62 9.47 -8.79
N PRO A 48 -0.30 9.62 -8.66
CA PRO A 48 0.32 10.55 -7.72
C PRO A 48 0.33 11.99 -8.28
N THR A 49 -0.84 12.48 -8.71
CA THR A 49 -1.03 13.89 -9.07
C THR A 49 -0.93 14.74 -7.80
N GLU A 50 -0.50 16.00 -7.93
CA GLU A 50 -0.35 16.86 -6.76
C GLU A 50 -1.68 17.10 -6.03
N GLN A 51 -2.81 17.11 -6.78
CA GLN A 51 -4.14 17.16 -6.20
C GLN A 51 -4.44 15.94 -5.31
N ASN A 52 -4.16 14.73 -5.81
CA ASN A 52 -4.39 13.49 -5.05
C ASN A 52 -3.48 13.40 -3.82
N LEU A 53 -2.21 13.77 -3.98
CA LEU A 53 -1.25 13.78 -2.86
C LEU A 53 -1.63 14.81 -1.80
N ASN A 54 -2.15 15.98 -2.19
CA ASN A 54 -2.65 16.97 -1.23
C ASN A 54 -3.85 16.44 -0.43
N ILE A 55 -4.77 15.71 -1.06
CA ILE A 55 -5.89 15.04 -0.37
C ILE A 55 -5.34 14.02 0.64
N ALA A 56 -4.35 13.22 0.24
CA ALA A 56 -3.72 12.24 1.12
C ALA A 56 -3.05 12.89 2.35
N ARG A 57 -2.30 13.99 2.16
CA ARG A 57 -1.69 14.76 3.25
C ARG A 57 -2.73 15.33 4.22
N LYS A 58 -3.87 15.82 3.71
CA LYS A 58 -4.98 16.31 4.55
C LYS A 58 -5.59 15.19 5.38
N LEU A 59 -5.81 14.01 4.79
CA LEU A 59 -6.29 12.84 5.54
C LEU A 59 -5.31 12.44 6.65
N ALA A 60 -4.02 12.41 6.35
CA ALA A 60 -2.97 12.11 7.33
C ALA A 60 -2.98 13.12 8.50
N ALA A 61 -3.17 14.40 8.21
CA ALA A 61 -3.26 15.45 9.23
C ALA A 61 -4.48 15.26 10.15
N ILE A 62 -5.64 14.87 9.59
CA ILE A 62 -6.85 14.54 10.37
C ILE A 62 -6.60 13.31 11.25
N VAL A 63 -6.06 12.22 10.70
CA VAL A 63 -5.76 11.01 11.46
C VAL A 63 -4.80 11.32 12.61
N LYS A 64 -3.78 12.14 12.36
CA LYS A 64 -2.81 12.57 13.37
C LYS A 64 -3.42 13.46 14.45
N SER A 65 -4.34 14.37 14.09
CA SER A 65 -5.02 15.22 15.08
C SER A 65 -5.93 14.44 16.03
N LEU A 66 -6.38 13.25 15.61
CA LEU A 66 -7.11 12.29 16.45
C LEU A 66 -6.21 11.37 17.29
N GLY A 67 -4.88 11.58 17.28
CA GLY A 67 -3.92 10.74 18.00
C GLY A 67 -3.71 9.35 17.37
N MET A 68 -4.13 9.16 16.12
CA MET A 68 -3.98 7.92 15.37
C MET A 68 -2.85 8.03 14.33
N ARG A 69 -2.51 6.91 13.69
CA ARG A 69 -1.61 6.86 12.54
C ARG A 69 -2.14 5.94 11.45
N ILE A 70 -1.78 6.22 10.21
CA ILE A 70 -2.05 5.30 9.09
C ILE A 70 -1.01 4.18 9.15
N ALA A 71 -1.46 2.96 9.48
CA ALA A 71 -0.56 1.84 9.71
C ALA A 71 0.07 1.30 8.43
N CYS A 72 -0.71 1.21 7.35
CA CYS A 72 -0.28 0.76 6.03
C CYS A 72 -1.29 1.19 4.96
N THR A 73 -0.92 1.05 3.68
CA THR A 73 -1.87 1.04 2.57
C THR A 73 -2.19 -0.39 2.17
N GLN A 74 -3.46 -0.69 1.92
CA GLN A 74 -3.93 -2.01 1.49
C GLN A 74 -5.32 -1.89 0.83
N PRO A 75 -5.80 -2.92 0.12
CA PRO A 75 -5.02 -4.02 -0.42
C PRO A 75 -4.40 -3.67 -1.77
N LEU A 76 -3.35 -4.42 -2.13
CA LEU A 76 -2.95 -4.67 -3.51
C LEU A 76 -3.22 -6.15 -3.79
N ARG A 77 -3.80 -6.47 -4.95
CA ARG A 77 -4.19 -7.84 -5.30
C ARG A 77 -3.73 -8.15 -6.70
N LYS A 78 -3.56 -9.45 -6.98
CA LYS A 78 -3.24 -9.98 -8.31
C LYS A 78 -1.91 -9.44 -8.85
N ILE A 79 -0.88 -9.42 -8.00
CA ILE A 79 0.39 -8.74 -8.30
C ILE A 79 1.46 -9.69 -8.85
N GLU A 80 1.79 -10.72 -8.09
CA GLU A 80 2.89 -11.64 -8.36
C GLU A 80 2.47 -12.79 -9.30
N GLY A 81 3.45 -13.44 -9.92
CA GLY A 81 3.24 -14.66 -10.69
C GLY A 81 2.66 -14.42 -12.09
N ILE A 82 2.64 -13.19 -12.59
CA ILE A 82 2.20 -12.90 -13.96
C ILE A 82 3.24 -13.40 -14.97
N LYS A 83 2.81 -14.18 -15.97
CA LYS A 83 3.70 -14.78 -16.98
C LYS A 83 4.07 -13.82 -18.10
N ASP A 84 3.13 -12.99 -18.55
CA ASP A 84 3.40 -12.01 -19.60
C ASP A 84 4.29 -10.89 -19.05
N PRO A 85 5.47 -10.62 -19.65
CA PRO A 85 6.41 -9.63 -19.11
C PRO A 85 5.86 -8.20 -19.07
N VAL A 86 5.00 -7.82 -20.03
CA VAL A 86 4.44 -6.46 -20.11
C VAL A 86 3.38 -6.28 -19.02
N GLU A 87 2.48 -7.25 -18.88
CA GLU A 87 1.47 -7.29 -17.82
C GLU A 87 2.13 -7.35 -16.44
N ARG A 88 3.18 -8.16 -16.29
CA ARG A 88 3.98 -8.25 -15.06
C ARG A 88 4.52 -6.87 -14.67
N GLN A 89 5.24 -6.20 -15.58
CA GLN A 89 5.81 -4.88 -15.29
C GLN A 89 4.73 -3.87 -14.91
N ALA A 90 3.64 -3.80 -15.68
CA ALA A 90 2.53 -2.88 -15.42
C ALA A 90 1.91 -3.11 -14.03
N THR A 91 1.92 -4.35 -13.57
CA THR A 91 1.39 -4.74 -12.26
C THR A 91 2.34 -4.38 -11.11
N LEU A 92 3.66 -4.51 -11.31
CA LEU A 92 4.65 -4.00 -10.34
C LEU A 92 4.63 -2.47 -10.26
N ASP A 93 4.46 -1.79 -11.40
CA ASP A 93 4.33 -0.32 -11.46
C ASP A 93 3.09 0.17 -10.69
N LEU A 94 2.00 -0.62 -10.65
CA LEU A 94 0.83 -0.33 -9.84
C LEU A 94 1.14 -0.32 -8.33
N VAL A 95 2.09 -1.16 -7.89
CA VAL A 95 2.58 -1.13 -6.51
C VAL A 95 3.39 0.14 -6.26
N ALA A 96 4.27 0.51 -7.19
CA ALA A 96 5.11 1.70 -7.07
C ALA A 96 4.30 3.00 -6.99
N LYS A 97 3.13 3.05 -7.64
CA LYS A 97 2.18 4.16 -7.51
C LYS A 97 1.77 4.45 -6.05
N ARG A 98 1.90 3.49 -5.14
CA ARG A 98 1.64 3.69 -3.70
C ARG A 98 2.73 4.49 -3.01
N PHE A 99 3.97 4.48 -3.49
CA PHE A 99 5.11 5.03 -2.75
C PHE A 99 4.97 6.53 -2.43
N PRO A 100 4.55 7.41 -3.37
CA PRO A 100 4.32 8.82 -3.06
C PRO A 100 3.18 9.02 -2.06
N PHE A 101 2.13 8.21 -2.13
CA PHE A 101 1.03 8.25 -1.17
C PHE A 101 1.45 7.76 0.21
N MET A 102 2.35 6.78 0.31
CA MET A 102 2.88 6.34 1.60
C MET A 102 3.59 7.48 2.32
N ARG A 103 4.32 8.35 1.57
CA ARG A 103 4.87 9.59 2.13
C ARG A 103 3.78 10.55 2.56
N ALA A 104 2.78 10.80 1.71
CA ALA A 104 1.68 11.70 2.03
C ALA A 104 0.87 11.23 3.26
N PHE A 105 0.73 9.92 3.46
CA PHE A 105 0.05 9.30 4.59
C PHE A 105 0.93 9.12 5.84
N ASP A 106 2.21 9.45 5.76
CA ASP A 106 3.21 9.18 6.81
C ASP A 106 3.26 7.70 7.26
N THR A 107 3.23 6.80 6.27
CA THR A 107 3.36 5.35 6.46
C THR A 107 4.55 4.80 5.69
N ASP A 108 5.04 3.63 6.11
CA ASP A 108 6.17 2.94 5.51
C ASP A 108 5.84 1.51 5.08
N LEU A 109 4.56 1.14 5.06
CA LEU A 109 4.13 -0.23 4.78
C LEU A 109 2.96 -0.25 3.79
N VAL A 110 3.10 -1.07 2.76
CA VAL A 110 2.02 -1.44 1.86
C VAL A 110 1.85 -2.94 1.91
N PHE A 111 0.62 -3.42 2.01
CA PHE A 111 0.30 -4.85 1.96
C PHE A 111 -0.30 -5.24 0.62
N MET A 112 0.23 -6.32 0.07
CA MET A 112 -0.38 -7.06 -1.02
C MET A 112 -0.81 -8.44 -0.55
N CYS A 113 -1.96 -8.87 -1.04
CA CYS A 113 -2.49 -10.21 -0.80
C CYS A 113 -2.01 -11.16 -1.89
N ALA A 114 -1.82 -12.43 -1.53
CA ALA A 114 -1.48 -13.49 -2.46
C ALA A 114 -2.40 -13.49 -3.69
N ASN A 115 -1.83 -13.71 -4.88
CA ASN A 115 -2.55 -13.73 -6.13
C ASN A 115 -3.50 -14.94 -6.18
N ILE A 116 -4.79 -14.65 -6.37
CA ILE A 116 -5.88 -15.64 -6.46
C ILE A 116 -6.33 -15.92 -7.90
N ARG A 117 -5.62 -15.38 -8.91
CA ARG A 117 -5.94 -15.65 -10.32
C ARG A 117 -5.74 -17.14 -10.62
N THR A 118 -6.67 -17.70 -11.38
CA THR A 118 -6.68 -19.11 -11.80
C THR A 118 -6.52 -19.28 -13.30
N ASP A 119 -6.40 -18.18 -14.06
CA ASP A 119 -6.20 -18.22 -15.50
C ASP A 119 -4.78 -18.66 -15.89
N ASN A 120 -4.62 -19.09 -17.15
CA ASN A 120 -3.33 -19.56 -17.66
C ASN A 120 -2.24 -18.49 -17.72
N GLY A 121 -2.59 -17.19 -17.55
CA GLY A 121 -1.65 -16.08 -17.53
C GLY A 121 -0.83 -15.95 -16.25
N VAL A 122 -1.12 -16.75 -15.22
CA VAL A 122 -0.40 -16.70 -13.95
C VAL A 122 0.25 -18.03 -13.56
N THR A 123 1.20 -17.97 -12.63
CA THR A 123 1.89 -19.12 -12.04
C THR A 123 2.00 -18.97 -10.52
N SER A 124 1.91 -20.10 -9.82
CA SER A 124 2.23 -20.24 -8.39
C SER A 124 3.63 -20.79 -8.15
N ASP A 125 4.49 -20.86 -9.18
CA ASP A 125 5.89 -21.26 -9.04
C ASP A 125 6.60 -20.34 -8.05
N LEU A 126 7.05 -20.91 -6.93
CA LEU A 126 7.63 -20.18 -5.81
C LEU A 126 8.88 -19.38 -6.20
N LYS A 127 9.68 -19.86 -7.16
CA LYS A 127 10.88 -19.13 -7.62
C LYS A 127 10.49 -17.87 -8.40
N THR A 128 9.44 -17.93 -9.18
CA THR A 128 8.90 -16.78 -9.91
C THR A 128 8.28 -15.77 -8.94
N VAL A 129 7.42 -16.23 -8.04
CA VAL A 129 6.82 -15.38 -7.00
C VAL A 129 7.90 -14.71 -6.14
N ALA A 130 8.92 -15.45 -5.69
CA ALA A 130 9.99 -14.89 -4.87
C ALA A 130 10.79 -13.81 -5.61
N ARG A 131 11.02 -13.95 -6.92
CA ARG A 131 11.66 -12.91 -7.75
C ARG A 131 10.81 -11.65 -7.84
N ASP A 132 9.51 -11.80 -8.05
CA ASP A 132 8.59 -10.66 -8.12
C ASP A 132 8.57 -9.87 -6.80
N LEU A 133 8.51 -10.59 -5.66
CA LEU A 133 8.55 -9.97 -4.34
C LEU A 133 9.91 -9.30 -4.04
N ALA A 134 11.01 -9.90 -4.49
CA ALA A 134 12.34 -9.31 -4.37
C ALA A 134 12.43 -8.00 -5.18
N GLU A 135 11.94 -8.00 -6.42
CA GLU A 135 11.92 -6.80 -7.28
C GLU A 135 11.09 -5.67 -6.67
N LEU A 136 9.92 -5.97 -6.08
CA LEU A 136 9.14 -4.98 -5.34
C LEU A 136 9.91 -4.39 -4.15
N GLY A 137 10.66 -5.23 -3.44
CA GLY A 137 11.56 -4.80 -2.36
C GLY A 137 12.65 -3.86 -2.87
N ASP A 138 13.28 -4.19 -4.00
CA ASP A 138 14.30 -3.36 -4.64
C ASP A 138 13.73 -2.02 -5.12
N MET A 139 12.53 -2.02 -5.72
CA MET A 139 11.81 -0.80 -6.13
C MET A 139 11.52 0.11 -4.93
N ALA A 140 11.02 -0.45 -3.82
CA ALA A 140 10.76 0.29 -2.59
C ALA A 140 12.05 0.87 -1.98
N ALA A 141 13.14 0.10 -2.01
CA ALA A 141 14.45 0.54 -1.55
C ALA A 141 15.04 1.64 -2.43
N ALA A 142 14.92 1.53 -3.76
CA ALA A 142 15.37 2.54 -4.71
C ALA A 142 14.62 3.87 -4.49
N TYR A 143 13.29 3.82 -4.36
CA TYR A 143 12.48 5.00 -4.08
C TYR A 143 12.89 5.67 -2.75
N SER A 144 13.05 4.88 -1.69
CA SER A 144 13.43 5.40 -0.36
C SER A 144 14.82 6.03 -0.33
N LYS A 145 15.77 5.49 -1.10
CA LYS A 145 17.11 6.06 -1.23
C LYS A 145 17.08 7.35 -2.02
N ALA A 146 16.29 7.42 -3.09
CA ALA A 146 16.18 8.59 -3.95
C ALA A 146 15.55 9.78 -3.23
N ASP A 147 14.54 9.56 -2.39
CA ASP A 147 13.85 10.63 -1.65
C ASP A 147 14.42 10.93 -0.26
N GLY A 148 15.36 10.10 0.23
CA GLY A 148 15.97 10.23 1.56
C GLY A 148 15.02 9.93 2.72
N GLY A 149 13.85 9.36 2.44
CA GLY A 149 12.83 9.05 3.43
C GLY A 149 13.07 7.71 4.14
N ARG A 150 12.17 7.38 5.07
CA ARG A 150 12.18 6.08 5.77
C ARG A 150 12.05 4.93 4.76
N MET A 151 12.75 3.82 4.99
CA MET A 151 12.65 2.63 4.16
C MET A 151 11.19 2.16 4.03
N LEU A 152 10.68 2.18 2.81
CA LEU A 152 9.38 1.60 2.46
C LEU A 152 9.48 0.08 2.51
N LYS A 153 8.42 -0.56 3.03
CA LYS A 153 8.32 -2.01 3.20
C LYS A 153 7.16 -2.56 2.39
N ILE A 154 7.39 -3.71 1.78
CA ILE A 154 6.37 -4.51 1.12
C ILE A 154 5.97 -5.63 2.08
N GLY A 155 4.71 -5.66 2.46
CA GLY A 155 4.10 -6.74 3.23
C GLY A 155 3.39 -7.71 2.29
N TYR A 156 3.63 -9.00 2.48
CA TYR A 156 2.95 -10.07 1.76
C TYR A 156 2.00 -10.81 2.70
N GLU A 157 0.72 -10.84 2.35
CA GLU A 157 -0.32 -11.53 3.09
C GLU A 157 -0.72 -12.81 2.34
N GLY A 158 -0.42 -13.97 2.93
CA GLY A 158 -0.91 -15.25 2.44
C GLY A 158 -2.41 -15.35 2.67
N LEU A 159 -3.20 -15.46 1.61
CA LEU A 159 -4.63 -15.75 1.71
C LEU A 159 -4.81 -17.26 1.87
N SER A 160 -5.45 -17.67 2.96
CA SER A 160 -5.82 -19.06 3.27
C SER A 160 -7.27 -19.35 2.92
#